data_AF-A0A1B8W3H4-F1
#
_entry.id   AF-A0A1B8W3H4-F1
#
_cell.length_a   1.000
_cell.length_b   1.000
_cell.length_c   1.000
_cell.angle_alpha   90.00
_cell.angle_beta   90.00
_cell.angle_gamma   90.00
#
_symmetry.space_group_name_H-M   'P 1'
#
loop_
_entity.id
_entity.type
_entity.pdbx_description
1 polymer ?
#
loop_
_entity_poly.entity_id
_entity_poly.type
_entity_poly.pdbx_seq_one_letter_code
_entity_poly.pdbx_strand_id
1 'polypeptide(L)'
;MSAKLKLKVQSVKSARKSSSRARISSDCKCKDDHKSCGRRQDPAVEAMQEAGKELSDIFRQLKDERTAEMLVRAIRCRDARAIQHLLDCHCRVVHFFCTRDKDCVRICCSFGRNHDVTVTFDICVRRVFDERRRNFW
;
A
#
# COMPACT_ATOMS: atom_id res chain seq x y z
N MET A 1 65.57 13.69 26.09
CA MET A 1 65.58 13.48 27.56
C MET A 1 64.13 13.42 28.02
N SER A 2 63.68 12.28 28.55
CA SER A 2 62.25 11.99 28.77
C SER A 2 61.85 12.25 30.23
N ALA A 3 60.75 12.99 30.44
CA ALA A 3 60.23 13.35 31.77
C ALA A 3 59.44 12.18 32.38
N LYS A 4 59.76 11.84 33.64
CA LYS A 4 59.16 10.75 34.42
C LYS A 4 57.82 11.17 35.03
N LEU A 5 56.73 10.55 34.61
CA LEU A 5 55.42 10.61 35.29
C LEU A 5 55.44 9.69 36.53
N LYS A 6 55.22 10.24 37.72
CA LYS A 6 54.93 9.50 38.95
C LYS A 6 53.45 9.69 39.30
N LEU A 7 52.65 8.63 39.16
CA LEU A 7 51.30 8.57 39.74
C LEU A 7 51.20 7.35 40.63
N LYS A 8 50.87 7.58 41.91
CA LYS A 8 50.77 6.60 42.98
C LYS A 8 49.30 6.17 43.08
N VAL A 9 48.97 4.99 42.55
CA VAL A 9 47.61 4.43 42.61
C VAL A 9 47.41 3.76 43.96
N GLN A 10 46.44 4.23 44.75
CA GLN A 10 45.99 3.54 45.96
C GLN A 10 44.96 2.46 45.61
N SER A 11 45.15 1.30 46.24
CA SER A 11 44.34 0.08 46.11
C SER A 11 42.96 0.25 46.74
N VAL A 12 41.90 -0.11 46.01
CA VAL A 12 40.56 -0.30 46.57
C VAL A 12 40.01 -1.65 46.12
N LYS A 13 39.83 -2.55 47.09
CA LYS A 13 39.25 -3.89 46.93
C LYS A 13 37.76 -3.76 46.64
N SER A 14 37.29 -4.28 45.49
CA SER A 14 35.87 -4.36 45.15
C SER A 14 35.20 -5.53 45.89
N ALA A 15 34.34 -5.21 46.86
CA ALA A 15 33.52 -6.17 47.57
C ALA A 15 32.30 -6.59 46.73
N ARG A 16 32.09 -7.90 46.62
CA ARG A 16 30.87 -8.53 46.05
C ARG A 16 29.63 -8.10 46.84
N LYS A 17 28.53 -7.73 46.16
CA LYS A 17 27.20 -7.64 46.77
C LYS A 17 26.15 -8.37 45.94
N SER A 18 25.65 -9.45 46.53
CA SER A 18 24.49 -10.23 46.11
C SER A 18 23.18 -9.48 46.41
N SER A 19 22.25 -9.60 45.47
CA SER A 19 20.78 -9.64 45.61
C SER A 19 20.17 -9.31 46.98
N SER A 20 19.45 -8.19 47.05
CA SER A 20 18.23 -8.02 47.85
C SER A 20 17.69 -6.61 47.60
N ARG A 21 16.63 -6.47 46.80
CA ARG A 21 15.86 -5.22 46.73
C ARG A 21 14.52 -5.44 47.45
N ALA A 22 14.34 -4.65 48.50
CA ALA A 22 13.21 -4.66 49.41
C ALA A 22 11.89 -4.28 48.72
N ARG A 23 10.81 -4.93 49.17
CA ARG A 23 9.42 -4.58 48.87
C ARG A 23 9.03 -3.35 49.69
N ILE A 24 8.51 -2.32 49.02
CA ILE A 24 7.76 -1.24 49.67
C ILE A 24 6.34 -1.30 49.10
N SER A 25 5.40 -1.51 50.02
CA SER A 25 3.96 -1.48 49.81
C SER A 25 3.49 -0.06 49.49
N SER A 26 2.68 0.10 48.46
CA SER A 26 1.73 1.21 48.36
C SER A 26 0.36 0.63 48.05
N ASP A 27 -0.55 0.71 49.02
CA ASP A 27 -1.95 0.41 48.86
C ASP A 27 -2.59 1.38 47.86
N CYS A 28 -2.81 0.89 46.64
CA CYS A 28 -3.82 1.43 45.73
C CYS A 28 -4.72 0.28 45.29
N LYS A 29 -5.84 0.13 46.00
CA LYS A 29 -6.99 -0.69 45.57
C LYS A 29 -7.65 0.00 44.37
N CYS A 30 -7.08 -0.22 43.19
CA CYS A 30 -7.77 -0.01 41.92
C CYS A 30 -8.52 -1.31 41.62
N LYS A 31 -9.84 -1.24 41.62
CA LYS A 31 -10.76 -2.33 41.30
C LYS A 31 -10.45 -2.91 39.91
N ASP A 32 -10.85 -4.17 39.74
CA ASP A 32 -10.99 -4.88 38.48
C ASP A 32 -11.51 -4.02 37.32
N ASP A 33 -11.16 -4.43 36.10
CA ASP A 33 -11.80 -4.09 34.81
C ASP A 33 -10.95 -3.40 33.74
N HIS A 34 -9.68 -3.78 33.49
CA HIS A 34 -9.03 -3.38 32.23
C HIS A 34 -8.18 -4.48 31.59
N LYS A 35 -8.85 -5.49 31.04
CA LYS A 35 -8.40 -6.11 29.77
C LYS A 35 -9.51 -5.96 28.75
N SER A 36 -9.66 -4.74 28.21
CA SER A 36 -10.20 -4.64 26.86
C SER A 36 -9.15 -5.25 25.94
N CYS A 37 -9.29 -6.54 25.66
CA CYS A 37 -8.68 -7.18 24.52
C CYS A 37 -9.38 -6.62 23.27
N GLY A 38 -9.23 -5.31 23.01
CA GLY A 38 -9.67 -4.71 21.77
C GLY A 38 -8.90 -5.42 20.67
N ARG A 39 -9.59 -6.24 19.87
CA ARG A 39 -9.01 -6.83 18.66
C ARG A 39 -8.44 -5.67 17.87
N ARG A 40 -7.11 -5.56 17.79
CA ARG A 40 -6.48 -4.69 16.80
C ARG A 40 -6.92 -5.26 15.46
N GLN A 41 -7.91 -4.61 14.86
CA GLN A 41 -8.39 -4.96 13.53
C GLN A 41 -7.20 -4.78 12.58
N ASP A 42 -6.93 -5.81 11.78
CA ASP A 42 -5.83 -5.79 10.82
C ASP A 42 -6.05 -4.59 9.88
N PRO A 43 -5.11 -3.63 9.78
CA PRO A 43 -5.23 -2.49 8.87
C PRO A 43 -5.52 -2.89 7.42
N ALA A 44 -5.08 -4.08 7.00
CA ALA A 44 -5.37 -4.61 5.66
C ALA A 44 -6.87 -4.88 5.45
N VAL A 45 -7.64 -5.19 6.51
CA VAL A 45 -9.09 -5.39 6.42
C VAL A 45 -9.79 -4.07 6.11
N GLU A 46 -9.43 -3.00 6.81
CA GLU A 46 -9.99 -1.66 6.55
C GLU A 46 -9.59 -1.17 5.15
N ALA A 47 -8.31 -1.33 4.78
CA ALA A 47 -7.80 -0.98 3.45
C ALA A 47 -8.46 -1.79 2.33
N MET A 48 -8.82 -3.05 2.56
CA MET A 48 -9.55 -3.88 1.59
C MET A 48 -10.99 -3.41 1.41
N GLN A 49 -11.65 -2.97 2.48
CA GLN A 49 -13.00 -2.40 2.40
C GLN A 49 -12.99 -1.06 1.64
N GLU A 50 -11.99 -0.21 1.90
CA GLU A 50 -11.72 1.02 1.14
C GLU A 50 -11.49 0.70 -0.34
N ALA A 51 -10.59 -0.25 -0.65
CA ALA A 51 -10.31 -0.71 -2.01
C ALA A 51 -11.59 -1.15 -2.75
N GLY A 52 -12.42 -1.95 -2.09
CA GLY A 52 -13.68 -2.42 -2.65
C GLY A 52 -14.64 -1.28 -2.99
N LYS A 53 -14.73 -0.27 -2.11
CA LYS A 53 -15.55 0.92 -2.33
C LYS A 53 -15.05 1.76 -3.51
N GLU A 54 -13.75 2.09 -3.53
CA GLU A 54 -13.16 2.92 -4.59
C GLU A 54 -13.23 2.24 -5.96
N LEU A 55 -12.89 0.95 -6.04
CA LEU A 55 -13.03 0.21 -7.29
C LEU A 55 -14.49 0.18 -7.75
N SER A 56 -15.45 0.00 -6.84
CA SER A 56 -16.88 0.05 -7.18
C SER A 56 -17.28 1.40 -7.75
N ASP A 57 -16.80 2.50 -7.18
CA ASP A 57 -17.06 3.85 -7.67
C ASP A 57 -16.45 4.09 -9.06
N ILE A 58 -15.22 3.62 -9.31
CA ILE A 58 -14.59 3.66 -10.64
C ILE A 58 -15.43 2.90 -11.67
N PHE A 59 -15.78 1.63 -11.38
CA PHE A 59 -16.57 0.82 -12.31
C PHE A 59 -18.00 1.35 -12.49
N ARG A 60 -18.55 2.07 -11.50
CA ARG A 60 -19.83 2.76 -11.64
C ARG A 60 -19.76 3.88 -12.67
N GLN A 61 -18.67 4.66 -12.72
CA GLN A 61 -18.48 5.71 -13.73
C GLN A 61 -18.45 5.14 -15.15
N LEU A 62 -17.91 3.93 -15.34
CA LEU A 62 -17.89 3.25 -16.64
C LEU A 62 -19.27 2.81 -17.15
N LYS A 63 -20.35 2.98 -16.36
CA LYS A 63 -21.72 2.83 -16.85
C LYS A 63 -22.17 4.00 -17.73
N ASP A 64 -21.53 5.16 -17.60
CA ASP A 64 -21.74 6.29 -18.50
C ASP A 64 -21.07 6.01 -19.85
N GLU A 65 -21.85 6.10 -20.93
CA GLU A 65 -21.42 5.73 -22.28
C GLU A 65 -20.21 6.55 -22.73
N ARG A 66 -20.23 7.86 -22.48
CA ARG A 66 -19.14 8.76 -22.86
C ARG A 66 -17.84 8.39 -22.13
N THR A 67 -17.93 8.08 -20.84
CA THR A 67 -16.78 7.65 -20.03
C THR A 67 -16.22 6.32 -20.53
N ALA A 68 -17.09 5.35 -20.83
CA ALA A 68 -16.67 4.07 -21.41
C ALA A 68 -16.01 4.23 -22.78
N GLU A 69 -16.54 5.09 -23.65
CA GLU A 69 -15.96 5.38 -24.97
C GLU A 69 -14.57 6.01 -24.84
N MET A 70 -14.40 6.98 -23.93
CA MET A 70 -13.09 7.59 -23.66
C MET A 70 -12.08 6.55 -23.20
N LEU A 71 -12.46 5.65 -22.28
CA LEU A 71 -11.58 4.58 -21.82
C LEU A 71 -11.19 3.63 -22.96
N VAL A 72 -12.15 3.19 -23.77
CA VAL A 72 -11.90 2.32 -24.93
C VAL A 72 -10.94 2.97 -25.91
N ARG A 73 -11.16 4.25 -26.24
CA ARG A 73 -10.28 5.02 -27.13
C ARG A 73 -8.89 5.14 -26.55
N ALA A 74 -8.76 5.45 -25.26
CA ALA A 74 -7.48 5.58 -24.59
C ALA A 74 -6.69 4.26 -24.59
N ILE A 75 -7.34 3.11 -24.37
CA ILE A 75 -6.70 1.79 -24.46
C ILE A 75 -6.20 1.54 -25.89
N ARG A 76 -7.02 1.78 -26.91
CA ARG A 76 -6.65 1.58 -28.33
C ARG A 76 -5.50 2.48 -28.76
N CYS A 77 -5.47 3.72 -28.28
CA CYS A 77 -4.42 4.70 -28.58
C CYS A 77 -3.20 4.60 -27.65
N ARG A 78 -3.20 3.68 -26.68
CA ARG A 78 -2.16 3.56 -25.63
C ARG A 78 -1.92 4.86 -24.87
N ASP A 79 -2.99 5.60 -24.59
CA ASP A 79 -2.94 6.89 -23.91
C ASP A 79 -3.04 6.69 -22.38
N ALA A 80 -1.88 6.55 -21.74
CA ALA A 80 -1.79 6.40 -20.29
C ALA A 80 -2.34 7.62 -19.54
N ARG A 81 -2.21 8.83 -20.09
CA ARG A 81 -2.66 10.06 -19.42
C ARG A 81 -4.17 10.11 -19.40
N ALA A 82 -4.81 9.81 -20.53
CA ALA A 82 -6.27 9.73 -20.59
C ALA A 82 -6.82 8.67 -19.62
N ILE A 83 -6.21 7.47 -19.55
CA ILE A 83 -6.61 6.46 -18.57
C ILE A 83 -6.40 6.97 -17.14
N GLN A 84 -5.28 7.60 -16.85
CA GLN A 84 -4.98 8.13 -15.52
C GLN A 84 -5.94 9.25 -15.09
N HIS A 85 -6.46 10.04 -16.02
CA HIS A 85 -7.48 11.06 -15.75
C HIS A 85 -8.88 10.47 -15.53
N LEU A 86 -9.16 9.29 -16.10
CA LEU A 86 -10.43 8.58 -15.91
C LEU A 86 -10.44 7.74 -14.63
N LEU A 87 -9.26 7.37 -14.12
CA LEU A 87 -9.10 6.59 -12.90
C LEU A 87 -8.72 7.51 -11.73
N ASP A 88 -8.92 7.02 -10.51
CA ASP A 88 -8.51 7.76 -9.31
C ASP A 88 -6.97 7.84 -9.20
N CYS A 89 -6.50 8.81 -8.42
CA CYS A 89 -5.08 9.11 -8.16
C CYS A 89 -4.31 7.94 -7.53
N HIS A 90 -5.00 6.97 -6.94
CA HIS A 90 -4.40 5.77 -6.35
C HIS A 90 -4.11 4.66 -7.35
N CYS A 91 -4.60 4.78 -8.58
CA CYS A 91 -4.35 3.85 -9.67
C CYS A 91 -3.24 4.35 -10.59
N ARG A 92 -2.47 3.43 -11.18
CA ARG A 92 -1.42 3.74 -12.15
C ARG A 92 -1.48 2.76 -13.31
N VAL A 93 -1.35 3.27 -14.53
CA VAL A 93 -1.08 2.45 -15.71
C VAL A 93 0.32 1.87 -15.62
N VAL A 94 0.44 0.54 -15.59
CA VAL A 94 1.73 -0.15 -15.54
C VAL A 94 2.31 -0.30 -16.94
N HIS A 95 1.56 -0.90 -17.86
CA HIS A 95 1.94 -1.01 -19.26
C HIS A 95 0.74 -1.35 -20.15
N PHE A 96 0.90 -1.09 -21.45
CA PHE A 96 0.00 -1.56 -22.50
C PHE A 96 0.55 -2.83 -23.12
N PHE A 97 -0.35 -3.74 -23.47
CA PHE A 97 0.00 -4.95 -24.18
C PHE A 97 -1.13 -5.34 -25.13
N CYS A 98 -0.82 -6.22 -26.07
CA CYS A 98 -1.80 -6.72 -27.02
C CYS A 98 -1.85 -8.24 -26.91
N THR A 99 -3.05 -8.79 -26.94
CA THR A 99 -3.25 -10.21 -27.20
C THR A 99 -3.60 -10.40 -28.68
N ARG A 100 -3.99 -11.62 -29.08
CA ARG A 100 -4.29 -11.93 -30.49
C ARG A 100 -5.34 -10.97 -31.08
N ASP A 101 -6.43 -10.73 -30.36
CA ASP A 101 -7.59 -9.98 -30.82
C ASP A 101 -7.98 -8.81 -29.92
N LYS A 102 -7.17 -8.47 -28.91
CA LYS A 102 -7.48 -7.43 -27.93
C LYS A 102 -6.33 -6.47 -27.69
N ASP A 103 -6.67 -5.22 -27.44
CA ASP A 103 -5.77 -4.22 -26.86
C ASP A 103 -6.05 -4.16 -25.36
N CYS A 104 -5.00 -4.25 -24.55
CA CYS A 104 -5.11 -4.36 -23.11
C CYS A 104 -4.23 -3.32 -22.40
N VAL A 105 -4.65 -2.95 -21.20
CA VAL A 105 -3.87 -2.17 -20.25
C VAL A 105 -3.85 -2.87 -18.90
N ARG A 106 -2.67 -2.94 -18.27
CA ARG A 106 -2.52 -3.36 -16.87
C ARG A 106 -2.54 -2.15 -15.96
N ILE A 107 -3.46 -2.16 -15.00
CA ILE A 107 -3.63 -1.10 -14.00
C ILE A 107 -3.26 -1.68 -12.63
N CYS A 108 -2.54 -0.91 -11.84
CA CYS A 108 -2.20 -1.22 -10.46
C CYS A 108 -2.73 -0.10 -9.57
N CYS A 109 -3.53 -0.44 -8.56
CA CYS A 109 -4.05 0.50 -7.57
C CYS A 109 -3.60 0.09 -6.18
N SER A 110 -3.26 1.07 -5.34
CA SER A 110 -2.79 0.83 -3.98
C SER A 110 -3.67 1.58 -2.98
N PHE A 111 -4.14 0.88 -1.95
CA PHE A 111 -5.12 1.35 -0.97
C PHE A 111 -4.60 1.19 0.46
N GLY A 112 -5.18 1.94 1.40
CA GLY A 112 -4.74 1.99 2.78
C GLY A 112 -3.59 2.99 3.02
N ARG A 113 -3.41 3.36 4.29
CA ARG A 113 -2.48 4.42 4.72
C ARG A 113 -1.02 4.12 4.37
N ASN A 114 -0.65 2.84 4.29
CA ASN A 114 0.71 2.41 3.96
C ASN A 114 0.73 1.49 2.73
N HIS A 115 -0.22 1.65 1.79
CA HIS A 115 -0.39 0.74 0.65
C HIS A 115 -0.60 -0.72 1.09
N ASP A 116 -1.34 -0.91 2.19
CA ASP A 116 -1.60 -2.20 2.84
C ASP A 116 -2.28 -3.20 1.89
N VAL A 117 -2.99 -2.71 0.88
CA VAL A 117 -3.59 -3.51 -0.19
C VAL A 117 -3.16 -2.99 -1.55
N THR A 118 -2.74 -3.90 -2.43
CA THR A 118 -2.49 -3.59 -3.84
C THR A 118 -3.33 -4.49 -4.73
N VAL A 119 -4.07 -3.90 -5.66
CA VAL A 119 -4.89 -4.61 -6.64
C VAL A 119 -4.34 -4.33 -8.03
N THR A 120 -4.06 -5.40 -8.77
CA THR A 120 -3.67 -5.31 -10.18
C THR A 120 -4.71 -6.01 -11.03
N PHE A 121 -5.17 -5.35 -12.08
CA PHE A 121 -6.14 -5.91 -13.01
C PHE A 121 -5.85 -5.43 -14.43
N ASP A 122 -6.31 -6.23 -15.39
CA ASP A 122 -6.17 -5.95 -16.81
C ASP A 122 -7.54 -5.58 -17.39
N ILE A 123 -7.60 -4.50 -18.17
CA ILE A 123 -8.78 -4.19 -19.00
C ILE A 123 -8.39 -4.45 -20.45
N CYS A 124 -9.15 -5.34 -21.11
CA CYS A 124 -8.92 -5.72 -22.49
C CYS A 124 -10.14 -5.39 -23.35
N VAL A 125 -9.91 -4.68 -24.44
CA VAL A 125 -10.95 -4.33 -25.43
C VAL A 125 -10.68 -5.09 -26.72
N ARG A 126 -11.71 -5.77 -27.23
CA ARG A 126 -11.62 -6.47 -28.51
C ARG A 126 -11.39 -5.48 -29.65
N ARG A 127 -10.44 -5.80 -30.53
CA ARG A 127 -10.21 -5.06 -31.77
C ARG A 127 -11.40 -5.26 -32.68
N VAL A 128 -11.95 -4.16 -33.17
CA VAL A 128 -12.88 -4.21 -34.29
C VAL A 128 -12.00 -4.31 -35.54
N PHE A 129 -12.03 -5.45 -36.22
CA PHE A 129 -11.52 -5.52 -37.58
C PHE A 129 -12.48 -4.69 -38.43
N ASP A 130 -12.12 -3.45 -38.72
CA ASP A 130 -12.79 -2.70 -39.78
C ASP A 130 -12.51 -3.45 -41.10
N GLU A 131 -13.48 -4.21 -41.58
CA GLU A 131 -13.47 -4.79 -42.94
C GLU A 131 -13.27 -3.70 -44.01
N ARG A 132 -13.50 -2.43 -43.67
CA ARG A 132 -13.23 -1.27 -44.55
C ARG A 132 -11.76 -1.05 -44.89
N ARG A 133 -10.81 -1.65 -44.17
CA ARG A 133 -9.37 -1.55 -44.51
C ARG A 133 -8.88 -2.59 -45.53
N ARG A 134 -9.72 -3.53 -45.96
CA ARG A 134 -9.34 -4.51 -47.02
C ARG A 134 -9.53 -4.01 -48.45
N ASN A 135 -10.21 -2.87 -48.67
CA ASN A 135 -10.48 -2.36 -50.02
C ASN A 135 -9.56 -1.20 -50.44
N PHE A 136 -8.42 -1.03 -49.78
CA PHE A 136 -7.38 -0.07 -50.15
C PHE A 136 -6.02 -0.76 -50.29
N TRP A 137 -5.97 -1.83 -51.08
CA TRP A 137 -4.75 -2.36 -51.68
C TRP A 137 -5.09 -2.87 -53.08
#